data_AF-A0A9X8CTK7-F1
#
_entry.id   AF-A0A9X8CTK7-F1
#
_cell.length_a   1.000
_cell.length_b   1.000
_cell.length_c   1.000
_cell.angle_alpha   90.00
_cell.angle_beta   90.00
_cell.angle_gamma   90.00
#
_symmetry.space_group_name_H-M   'P 1'
#
loop_
_entity.id
_entity.type
_entity.pdbx_description
1 polymer ?
#
loop_
_entity_poly.entity_id
_entity_poly.type
_entity_poly.pdbx_seq_one_letter_code
_entity_poly.pdbx_strand_id
1 'polypeptide(L)'
;MEQSSFQDEQTVRHQFDSLCKLALKSEVINYEKHMAYRQKYEVMLSELSEKELSRLFIMDEHEMETHRFQVLGYDIEVKDALIAEALQTLTEKKRNVVLLSYFMDMSDADIAREMNLVRSTINEHRRRSLELMRKNMEESANEKK
;
A
#
# COMPACT_ATOMS: atom_id res chain seq x y z
N MET A 1 -47.06 25.80 -63.38
CA MET A 1 -46.36 26.21 -62.13
C MET A 1 -46.02 25.01 -61.25
N GLU A 2 -46.82 23.93 -61.23
CA GLU A 2 -46.60 22.75 -60.38
C GLU A 2 -45.34 21.92 -60.67
N GLN A 3 -44.92 21.79 -61.94
CA GLN A 3 -43.71 21.03 -62.30
C GLN A 3 -42.41 21.62 -61.71
N SER A 4 -42.33 22.95 -61.59
CA SER A 4 -41.17 23.63 -60.99
C SER A 4 -41.11 23.40 -59.47
N SER A 5 -42.26 23.31 -58.81
CA SER A 5 -42.36 23.04 -57.36
C SER A 5 -41.96 21.59 -57.01
N PHE A 6 -42.29 20.64 -57.89
CA PHE A 6 -41.96 19.22 -57.68
C PHE A 6 -40.46 18.92 -57.84
N GLN A 7 -39.81 19.58 -58.79
CA GLN A 7 -38.35 19.45 -58.99
C GLN A 7 -37.55 20.06 -57.83
N ASP A 8 -38.04 21.16 -57.26
CA ASP A 8 -37.44 21.78 -56.08
C ASP A 8 -37.57 20.88 -54.83
N GLU A 9 -38.74 20.28 -54.61
CA GLU A 9 -38.95 19.33 -53.50
C GLU A 9 -38.05 18.09 -53.60
N GLN A 10 -37.85 17.54 -54.81
CA GLN A 10 -36.89 16.44 -55.01
C GLN A 10 -35.45 16.87 -54.72
N THR A 11 -35.08 18.07 -55.14
CA THR A 11 -33.73 18.61 -54.89
C THR A 11 -33.47 18.74 -53.40
N VAL A 12 -34.42 19.27 -52.63
CA VAL A 12 -34.33 19.37 -51.16
C VAL A 12 -34.19 17.99 -50.51
N ARG A 13 -34.98 16.99 -50.96
CA ARG A 13 -34.87 15.61 -50.45
C ARG A 13 -33.51 14.99 -50.72
N HIS A 14 -32.95 15.18 -51.92
CA HIS A 14 -31.62 14.66 -52.26
C HIS A 14 -30.49 15.36 -51.49
N GLN A 15 -30.61 16.66 -51.25
CA GLN A 15 -29.66 17.41 -50.41
C GLN A 15 -29.68 16.90 -48.97
N PHE A 16 -30.87 16.69 -48.41
CA PHE A 16 -31.02 16.14 -47.07
C PHE A 16 -30.45 14.72 -46.96
N ASP A 17 -30.76 13.84 -47.91
CA ASP A 17 -30.21 12.48 -47.97
C ASP A 17 -28.67 12.50 -48.07
N SER A 18 -28.12 13.39 -48.89
CA SER A 18 -26.66 13.58 -49.02
C SER A 18 -26.03 14.02 -47.70
N LEU A 19 -26.65 14.97 -46.99
CA LEU A 19 -26.18 15.44 -45.68
C LEU A 19 -26.22 14.33 -44.63
N CYS A 20 -27.30 13.55 -44.56
CA CYS A 20 -27.40 12.41 -43.65
C CYS A 20 -26.33 11.35 -43.93
N LYS A 21 -26.10 11.02 -45.21
CA LYS A 21 -25.04 10.08 -45.62
C LYS A 21 -23.64 10.60 -45.27
N LEU A 22 -23.42 11.91 -45.43
CA LEU A 22 -22.15 12.54 -45.08
C LEU A 22 -21.91 12.49 -43.56
N ALA A 23 -22.93 12.84 -42.77
CA ALA A 23 -22.86 12.81 -41.31
C ALA A 23 -22.53 11.39 -40.78
N LEU A 24 -23.20 10.36 -41.31
CA LEU A 24 -22.90 8.97 -40.95
C LEU A 24 -21.47 8.57 -41.33
N LYS A 25 -21.01 8.94 -42.52
CA LYS A 25 -19.62 8.66 -42.95
C LYS A 25 -18.60 9.38 -42.08
N SER A 26 -18.83 10.64 -41.74
CA SER A 26 -17.93 11.38 -40.85
C SER A 26 -17.89 10.79 -39.45
N GLU A 27 -19.02 10.29 -38.94
CA GLU A 27 -19.08 9.66 -37.62
C GLU A 27 -18.28 8.36 -37.59
N VAL A 28 -18.38 7.52 -38.62
CA VAL A 28 -17.55 6.30 -38.75
C VAL A 28 -16.06 6.66 -38.75
N ILE A 29 -15.64 7.65 -39.54
CA ILE A 29 -14.24 8.09 -39.60
C ILE A 29 -13.78 8.62 -38.23
N ASN A 30 -14.63 9.39 -37.54
CA ASN A 30 -14.31 9.94 -36.23
C ASN A 30 -14.16 8.83 -35.19
N TYR A 31 -15.06 7.85 -35.20
CA TYR A 31 -14.99 6.68 -34.35
C TYR A 31 -13.71 5.87 -34.58
N GLU A 32 -13.36 5.58 -35.84
CA GLU A 32 -12.13 4.86 -36.19
C GLU A 32 -10.88 5.59 -35.70
N LYS A 33 -10.82 6.91 -35.87
CA LYS A 33 -9.72 7.74 -35.35
C LYS A 33 -9.63 7.67 -33.83
N HIS A 34 -10.76 7.73 -33.14
CA HIS A 34 -10.80 7.62 -31.69
C HIS A 34 -10.33 6.24 -31.21
N MET A 35 -10.76 5.16 -31.86
CA MET A 35 -10.31 3.81 -31.53
C MET A 35 -8.80 3.62 -31.77
N ALA A 36 -8.28 4.13 -32.89
CA ALA A 36 -6.84 4.08 -33.18
C ALA A 36 -6.01 4.89 -32.17
N TYR A 37 -6.52 6.04 -31.71
CA TYR A 37 -5.89 6.81 -30.64
C TYR A 37 -5.84 5.99 -29.34
N ARG A 38 -6.96 5.41 -28.91
CA ARG A 38 -7.01 4.60 -27.69
C ARG A 38 -6.06 3.41 -27.76
N GLN A 39 -6.04 2.67 -28.87
CA GLN A 39 -5.11 1.54 -29.05
C GLN A 39 -3.63 1.94 -28.99
N LYS A 40 -3.30 3.19 -29.37
CA LYS A 40 -1.92 3.68 -29.36
C LYS A 40 -1.46 4.15 -27.98
N TYR A 41 -2.37 4.66 -27.15
CA TYR A 41 -2.02 5.38 -25.92
C TYR A 41 -2.64 4.80 -24.65
N GLU A 42 -3.62 3.90 -24.75
CA GLU A 42 -4.26 3.23 -23.63
C GLU A 42 -3.95 1.74 -23.65
N VAL A 43 -3.91 1.13 -22.46
CA VAL A 43 -3.80 -0.31 -22.24
C VAL A 43 -4.88 -0.71 -21.25
N MET A 44 -5.50 -1.88 -21.43
CA MET A 44 -6.51 -2.34 -20.47
C MET A 44 -5.84 -2.76 -19.16
N LEU A 45 -6.52 -2.53 -18.03
CA LEU A 45 -6.03 -3.00 -16.72
C LEU A 45 -5.79 -4.52 -16.69
N SER A 46 -6.59 -5.31 -17.43
CA SER A 46 -6.44 -6.76 -17.55
C SER A 46 -5.22 -7.20 -18.36
N GLU A 47 -4.63 -6.31 -19.14
CA GLU A 47 -3.46 -6.57 -19.97
C GLU A 47 -2.16 -6.15 -19.27
N LEU A 48 -2.26 -5.45 -18.14
CA LEU A 48 -1.12 -5.08 -17.33
C LEU A 48 -0.51 -6.30 -16.66
N SER A 49 0.82 -6.38 -16.67
CA SER A 49 1.55 -7.35 -15.87
C SER A 49 1.43 -7.04 -14.37
N GLU A 50 1.67 -8.05 -13.54
CA GLU A 50 1.70 -7.89 -12.08
C GLU A 50 2.72 -6.82 -11.64
N LYS A 51 3.82 -6.67 -12.38
CA LYS A 51 4.84 -5.65 -12.16
C LYS A 51 4.37 -4.22 -12.49
N GLU A 52 3.45 -4.08 -13.43
CA GLU A 52 2.88 -2.78 -13.78
C GLU A 52 1.77 -2.41 -12.81
N LEU A 53 0.92 -3.36 -12.46
CA LEU A 53 -0.08 -3.21 -11.41
C LEU A 53 0.57 -2.86 -10.07
N SER A 54 1.72 -3.45 -9.74
CA SER A 54 2.43 -3.16 -8.50
C SER A 54 2.96 -1.72 -8.41
N ARG A 55 3.10 -1.02 -9.55
CA ARG A 55 3.48 0.40 -9.59
C ARG A 55 2.29 1.34 -9.44
N LEU A 56 1.07 0.83 -9.57
CA LEU A 56 -0.16 1.62 -9.53
C LEU A 56 -0.79 1.66 -8.13
N PHE A 57 -0.39 0.77 -7.21
CA PHE A 57 -0.86 0.83 -5.83
C PHE A 57 0.07 1.66 -4.95
N ILE A 58 -0.52 2.39 -4.04
CA ILE A 58 0.14 2.96 -2.87
C ILE A 58 -0.41 2.16 -1.69
N MET A 59 0.48 1.67 -0.84
CA MET A 59 0.05 1.11 0.44
C MET A 59 -0.19 2.30 1.35
N ASP A 60 -1.45 2.51 1.77
CA ASP A 60 -1.73 3.50 2.80
C ASP A 60 -0.91 3.10 4.05
N GLU A 61 0.10 3.89 4.38
CA GLU A 61 0.67 3.90 5.73
C GLU A 61 -0.41 4.49 6.63
N HIS A 62 -1.40 3.67 7.00
CA HIS A 62 -2.18 3.97 8.18
C HIS A 62 -1.18 4.10 9.32
N GLU A 63 -1.17 5.26 9.98
CA GLU A 63 -0.45 5.48 11.23
C GLU A 63 -0.91 4.41 12.23
N MET A 64 -0.22 3.27 12.22
CA MET A 64 -0.46 2.21 13.18
C MET A 64 -0.23 2.80 14.56
N GLU A 65 -1.05 2.38 15.52
CA GLU A 65 -0.94 2.81 16.90
C GLU A 65 0.47 2.52 17.41
N THR A 66 1.27 3.58 17.42
CA THR A 66 2.71 3.49 17.55
C THR A 66 3.04 3.48 19.03
N HIS A 67 3.72 2.44 19.48
CA HIS A 67 4.04 2.28 20.89
C HIS A 67 5.43 2.86 21.18
N ARG A 68 5.50 3.77 22.16
CA ARG A 68 6.75 4.40 22.58
C ARG A 68 7.22 3.88 23.93
N PHE A 69 8.51 3.56 24.01
CA PHE A 69 9.17 3.12 25.23
C PHE A 69 10.35 4.04 25.55
N GLN A 70 10.30 4.67 26.72
CA GLN A 70 11.42 5.46 27.21
C GLN A 70 12.40 4.59 28.00
N VAL A 71 13.64 4.48 27.53
CA VAL A 71 14.69 3.66 28.15
C VAL A 71 15.97 4.47 28.25
N LEU A 72 16.44 4.76 29.47
CA LEU A 72 17.74 5.45 29.70
C LEU A 72 17.90 6.76 28.90
N GLY A 73 16.79 7.48 28.70
CA GLY A 73 16.76 8.73 27.92
C GLY A 73 16.54 8.55 26.42
N TYR A 74 16.53 7.33 25.89
CA TYR A 74 16.11 7.01 24.53
C TYR A 74 14.59 6.91 24.44
N ASP A 75 14.00 7.46 23.39
CA ASP A 75 12.60 7.23 23.01
C ASP A 75 12.58 6.23 21.85
N ILE A 76 12.11 5.01 22.12
CA ILE A 76 12.16 3.90 21.18
C ILE A 76 10.75 3.61 20.68
N GLU A 77 10.59 3.70 19.36
CA GLU A 77 9.32 3.55 18.67
C GLU A 77 9.15 2.11 18.15
N VAL A 78 8.03 1.48 18.49
CA VAL A 78 7.64 0.13 18.03
C VAL A 78 6.33 0.22 17.27
N LYS A 79 6.40 -0.02 15.95
CA LYS A 79 5.27 0.08 15.03
C LYS A 79 4.39 -1.17 15.00
N ASP A 80 4.98 -2.34 15.24
CA ASP A 80 4.24 -3.61 15.26
C ASP A 80 3.53 -3.79 16.61
N ALA A 81 2.20 -3.83 16.58
CA ALA A 81 1.37 -3.94 17.77
C ALA A 81 1.62 -5.25 18.54
N LEU A 82 1.84 -6.36 17.83
CA LEU A 82 2.06 -7.66 18.46
C LEU A 82 3.43 -7.73 19.16
N ILE A 83 4.45 -7.10 18.58
CA ILE A 83 5.74 -6.92 19.25
C ILE A 83 5.60 -5.99 20.46
N ALA A 84 4.85 -4.89 20.33
CA ALA A 84 4.64 -3.94 21.41
C ALA A 84 3.91 -4.58 22.61
N GLU A 85 2.85 -5.35 22.36
CA GLU A 85 2.13 -6.13 23.37
C GLU A 85 3.07 -7.13 24.05
N ALA A 86 3.86 -7.90 23.27
CA ALA A 86 4.82 -8.85 23.81
C ALA A 86 5.87 -8.16 24.71
N LEU A 87 6.35 -6.98 24.34
CA LEU A 87 7.27 -6.18 25.15
C LEU A 87 6.62 -5.70 26.46
N GLN A 88 5.33 -5.35 26.45
CA GLN A 88 4.59 -4.92 27.65
C GLN A 88 4.44 -6.03 28.69
N THR A 89 4.45 -7.30 28.27
CA THR A 89 4.39 -8.45 29.21
C THR A 89 5.69 -8.66 30.01
N LEU A 90 6.80 -8.07 29.55
CA LEU A 90 8.09 -8.19 30.22
C LEU A 90 8.19 -7.24 31.42
N THR A 91 8.99 -7.61 32.41
CA THR A 91 9.40 -6.64 33.45
C THR A 91 10.25 -5.54 32.84
N GLU A 92 10.20 -4.33 33.40
CA GLU A 92 10.91 -3.17 32.87
C GLU A 92 12.40 -3.44 32.61
N LYS A 93 13.11 -4.08 33.56
CA LYS A 93 14.53 -4.44 33.38
C LYS A 93 14.76 -5.35 32.17
N LYS A 94 13.90 -6.35 32.00
CA LYS A 94 13.98 -7.30 30.88
C LYS A 94 13.65 -6.63 29.55
N ARG A 95 12.59 -5.82 29.54
CA ARG A 95 12.17 -5.02 28.39
C ARG A 95 13.27 -4.08 27.93
N ASN A 96 13.90 -3.36 28.85
CA ASN A 96 14.98 -2.42 28.54
C ASN A 96 16.17 -3.13 27.90
N VAL A 97 16.53 -4.33 28.38
CA VAL A 97 17.60 -5.13 27.75
C VAL A 97 17.26 -5.51 26.31
N VAL A 98 16.03 -5.93 26.03
CA VAL A 98 15.59 -6.26 24.66
C VAL A 98 15.62 -5.02 23.76
N LEU A 99 15.05 -3.91 24.24
CA LEU A 99 14.99 -2.66 23.50
C LEU A 99 16.39 -2.14 23.14
N LEU A 100 17.31 -2.08 24.12
CA LEU A 100 18.68 -1.62 23.86
C LEU A 100 19.45 -2.59 22.95
N SER A 101 19.23 -3.90 23.08
CA SER A 101 19.96 -4.90 22.28
C SER A 101 19.51 -4.96 20.81
N TYR A 102 18.23 -4.72 20.51
CA TYR A 102 17.68 -4.92 19.17
C TYR A 102 17.25 -3.64 18.46
N PHE A 103 16.92 -2.58 19.19
CA PHE A 103 16.48 -1.31 18.60
C PHE A 103 17.56 -0.23 18.65
N MET A 104 18.57 -0.39 19.54
CA MET A 104 19.69 0.55 19.68
C MET A 104 21.05 -0.09 19.31
N ASP A 105 21.06 -1.34 18.81
CA ASP A 105 22.26 -2.10 18.44
C ASP A 105 23.36 -2.16 19.52
N MET A 106 23.00 -2.03 20.80
CA MET A 106 23.97 -2.04 21.90
C MET A 106 24.42 -3.48 22.23
N SER A 107 25.72 -3.66 22.47
CA SER A 107 26.24 -4.96 22.90
C SER A 107 25.90 -5.26 24.36
N ASP A 108 25.94 -6.54 24.76
CA ASP A 108 25.71 -6.92 26.17
C ASP A 108 26.67 -6.21 27.14
N ALA A 109 27.88 -5.87 26.68
CA ALA A 109 28.86 -5.16 27.48
C ALA A 109 28.50 -3.68 27.65
N ASP A 110 27.93 -3.04 26.62
CA ASP A 110 27.47 -1.65 26.68
C ASP A 110 26.24 -1.54 27.58
N ILE A 111 25.27 -2.42 27.38
CA ILE A 111 24.05 -2.49 28.21
C ILE A 111 24.40 -2.78 29.67
N ALA A 112 25.35 -3.69 29.92
CA ALA A 112 25.81 -4.00 31.27
C ALA A 112 26.40 -2.76 31.97
N ARG A 113 27.21 -1.97 31.25
CA ARG A 113 27.77 -0.71 31.77
C ARG A 113 26.67 0.31 32.06
N GLU A 114 25.77 0.52 31.11
CA GLU A 114 24.72 1.55 31.23
C GLU A 114 23.70 1.22 32.34
N MET A 115 23.34 -0.06 32.47
CA MET A 115 22.38 -0.52 33.48
C MET A 115 23.03 -0.86 34.84
N ASN A 116 24.35 -0.70 34.99
CA ASN A 116 25.12 -1.10 36.18
C ASN A 116 24.89 -2.57 36.58
N LEU A 117 24.95 -3.48 35.60
CA LEU A 117 24.76 -4.92 35.76
C LEU A 117 25.97 -5.69 35.21
N VAL A 118 26.04 -6.99 35.52
CA VAL A 118 27.05 -7.88 34.93
C VAL A 118 26.58 -8.39 33.58
N ARG A 119 27.49 -8.52 32.62
CA ARG A 119 27.21 -9.02 31.26
C ARG A 119 26.41 -10.34 31.23
N SER A 120 26.67 -11.26 32.16
CA SER A 120 25.94 -12.53 32.27
C SER A 120 24.45 -12.32 32.60
N THR A 121 24.12 -11.34 33.45
CA THR A 121 22.75 -10.96 33.77
C THR A 121 22.03 -10.40 32.55
N ILE A 122 22.71 -9.56 31.75
CA ILE A 122 22.14 -9.03 30.51
C ILE A 122 21.82 -10.16 29.53
N ASN A 123 22.75 -11.10 29.33
CA ASN A 123 22.52 -12.23 28.44
C ASN A 123 21.35 -13.11 28.90
N GLU A 124 21.24 -13.40 30.20
CA GLU A 124 20.11 -14.17 30.74
C GLU A 124 18.79 -13.40 30.62
N HIS A 125 18.79 -12.08 30.89
CA HIS A 125 17.61 -11.24 30.68
C HIS A 125 17.18 -11.25 29.22
N ARG A 126 18.09 -11.09 28.26
CA ARG A 126 17.76 -11.16 26.83
C ARG A 126 17.18 -12.52 26.46
N ARG A 127 17.87 -13.61 26.80
CA ARG A 127 17.43 -14.98 26.47
C ARG A 127 16.02 -15.27 27.01
N ARG A 128 15.79 -15.01 28.30
CA ARG A 128 14.49 -15.25 28.94
C ARG A 128 13.38 -14.35 28.42
N SER A 129 13.71 -13.13 28.04
CA SER A 129 12.74 -12.20 27.47
C SER A 129 12.27 -12.68 26.11
N LEU A 130 13.20 -13.11 25.24
CA LEU A 130 12.86 -13.64 23.93
C LEU A 130 12.05 -14.95 24.01
N GLU A 131 12.36 -15.83 24.97
CA GLU A 131 11.55 -17.02 25.25
C GLU A 131 10.11 -16.64 25.64
N LEU A 132 9.93 -15.65 26.53
CA LEU A 132 8.62 -15.23 26.97
C LEU A 132 7.83 -14.52 25.87
N MET A 133 8.48 -13.60 25.14
CA MET A 133 7.87 -12.90 24.01
C MET A 133 7.40 -13.90 22.95
N ARG A 134 8.25 -14.87 22.58
CA ARG A 134 7.88 -15.91 21.61
C ARG A 134 6.65 -16.68 22.08
N LYS A 135 6.64 -17.14 23.33
CA LYS A 135 5.50 -17.89 23.89
C LYS A 135 4.21 -17.07 23.82
N ASN A 136 4.25 -15.81 24.26
CA ASN A 136 3.08 -14.94 24.26
C ASN A 136 2.57 -14.67 22.83
N MET A 137 3.48 -14.44 21.89
CA MET A 137 3.13 -14.22 20.47
C MET A 137 2.52 -15.48 19.83
N GLU A 138 3.02 -16.66 20.17
CA GLU A 138 2.46 -17.95 19.71
C GLU A 138 1.06 -18.23 20.30
N GLU A 139 0.83 -17.88 21.57
CA GLU A 139 -0.48 -18.00 22.22
C GLU A 139 -1.51 -17.05 21.58
N SER A 140 -1.17 -15.77 21.40
CA SER A 140 -2.05 -14.78 20.74
C SER A 140 -2.37 -15.12 19.28
N ALA A 141 -1.48 -15.84 18.58
CA ALA A 141 -1.73 -16.32 17.22
C ALA A 141 -2.71 -17.51 17.17
N ASN A 142 -2.73 -18.34 18.23
CA ASN A 142 -3.65 -19.48 18.32
C ASN A 142 -5.06 -19.08 18.76
N GLU A 143 -5.22 -18.00 19.54
CA GLU A 143 -6.54 -17.48 19.95
C GLU A 143 -7.31 -16.77 18.82
N LYS A 144 -6.61 -16.33 17.77
CA LYS A 144 -7.20 -15.69 16.58
C LYS A 144 -7.58 -16.67 15.46
N LYS A 145 -7.41 -17.97 15.66
CA LYS A 145 -7.84 -19.05 14.75
C LYS A 145 -9.20 -19.61 15.15
#